data_AF-A0A7S4ALP4-F1
#
_entry.id   AF-A0A7S4ALP4-F1
#
_cell.length_a   1.000
_cell.length_b   1.000
_cell.length_c   1.000
_cell.angle_alpha   90.00
_cell.angle_beta   90.00
_cell.angle_gamma   90.00
#
_symmetry.space_group_name_H-M   'P 1'
#
loop_
_entity.id
_entity.type
_entity.pdbx_description
1 polymer ?
#
loop_
_entity_poly.entity_id
_entity_poly.type
_entity_poly.pdbx_seq_one_letter_code
_entity_poly.pdbx_strand_id
1 'polypeptide(L)'
;MVAVTIDVTLSTVLCFVLIIISWHQILFSTKMLAVTPTHQELLQPQTYAQTQTQTAQTTQNKCLGLGIGGELDRLLSQHQHKLVILAMPAKAAGSSMKTFAARCSGNHNVPEHLLYRNRIVESGFLTLQQEFPSLIASHVSSDRDLQTLIRHASRNTLVVYVHREETSRIVSAINHVIEARVCPNGKGGTTTSSAGIPTNTMRKDIPCTVREDVLVDVIQRGTNEIGLGAPQILTCGTYDAIRDNASVLPRNLLFVDYKQASKLQAVLAKHYCPEQSDEEAIFHNALSSKRPVGVALTGSTGGTITSGDNDNDNDNGNTTVVSLEAWLDAKKDILEYALKTKQTASCQTKTRNMEEALLACPDEALHYPTFSV
;
A
#
# COMPACT_ATOMS: atom_id res chain seq x y z
N MET A 1 -55.98 -30.58 11.84
CA MET A 1 -54.89 -30.88 10.88
C MET A 1 -54.76 -29.69 9.95
N VAL A 2 -53.72 -28.88 10.12
CA VAL A 2 -53.44 -27.73 9.24
C VAL A 2 -52.31 -28.18 8.32
N ALA A 3 -52.62 -28.35 7.04
CA ALA A 3 -51.65 -28.70 6.01
C ALA A 3 -50.83 -27.45 5.68
N VAL A 4 -49.55 -27.48 6.02
CA VAL A 4 -48.58 -26.44 5.63
C VAL A 4 -48.10 -26.80 4.22
N THR A 5 -48.64 -26.12 3.22
CA THR A 5 -48.11 -26.15 1.85
C THR A 5 -46.88 -25.24 1.80
N ILE A 6 -45.69 -25.82 1.89
CA ILE A 6 -44.44 -25.10 1.69
C ILE A 6 -44.31 -24.80 0.20
N ASP A 7 -44.24 -23.52 -0.10
CA ASP A 7 -44.20 -22.93 -1.43
C ASP A 7 -42.91 -23.33 -2.16
N VAL A 8 -43.04 -24.21 -3.16
CA VAL A 8 -41.95 -24.79 -3.98
C VAL A 8 -41.17 -23.71 -4.75
N THR A 9 -41.73 -22.51 -4.86
CA THR A 9 -41.12 -21.37 -5.55
C THR A 9 -39.89 -20.81 -4.83
N LEU A 10 -39.85 -20.83 -3.50
CA LEU A 10 -38.72 -20.26 -2.75
C LEU A 10 -37.48 -21.16 -2.79
N SER A 11 -37.67 -22.48 -2.77
CA SER A 11 -36.59 -23.47 -2.80
C SER A 11 -35.87 -23.50 -4.15
N THR A 12 -36.61 -23.35 -5.24
CA THR A 12 -36.04 -23.32 -6.60
C THR A 12 -35.23 -22.05 -6.84
N VAL A 13 -35.74 -20.88 -6.41
CA VAL A 13 -35.01 -19.60 -6.51
C VAL A 13 -33.70 -19.63 -5.70
N LEU A 14 -33.71 -20.18 -4.48
CA LEU A 14 -32.51 -20.33 -3.66
C LEU A 14 -31.46 -21.24 -4.31
N CYS A 15 -31.88 -22.35 -4.94
CA CYS A 15 -30.95 -23.22 -5.67
C CYS A 15 -30.31 -22.50 -6.87
N PHE A 16 -31.08 -21.75 -7.66
CA PHE A 16 -30.53 -21.01 -8.81
C PHE A 16 -29.53 -19.93 -8.38
N VAL A 17 -29.81 -19.20 -7.30
CA VAL A 17 -28.87 -18.18 -6.78
C VAL A 17 -27.57 -18.82 -6.29
N LEU A 18 -27.65 -19.95 -5.58
CA LEU A 18 -26.45 -20.66 -5.11
C LEU A 18 -25.63 -21.25 -6.27
N ILE A 19 -26.28 -21.74 -7.33
CA ILE A 19 -25.60 -22.21 -8.54
C ILE A 19 -24.88 -21.04 -9.23
N ILE A 20 -25.53 -19.88 -9.41
CA ILE A 20 -24.90 -18.72 -10.06
C ILE A 20 -23.69 -18.22 -9.26
N ILE A 21 -23.79 -18.17 -7.93
CA ILE A 21 -22.66 -17.77 -7.07
C ILE A 21 -21.50 -18.77 -7.18
N SER A 22 -21.80 -20.07 -7.18
CA SER A 22 -20.79 -21.14 -7.33
C SER A 22 -20.09 -21.07 -8.70
N TRP A 23 -20.85 -20.88 -9.78
CA TRP A 23 -20.30 -20.75 -11.12
C TRP A 23 -19.43 -19.49 -11.28
N HIS A 24 -19.80 -18.37 -10.66
CA HIS A 24 -18.97 -17.17 -10.67
C HIS A 24 -17.63 -17.37 -9.94
N GLN A 25 -17.62 -18.11 -8.83
CA GLN A 25 -16.39 -18.43 -8.09
C GLN A 25 -15.47 -19.38 -8.90
N ILE A 26 -16.05 -20.40 -9.55
CA ILE A 26 -15.29 -21.37 -10.37
C ILE A 26 -14.71 -20.71 -11.63
N LEU A 27 -15.49 -19.89 -12.35
CA LEU A 27 -15.02 -19.17 -13.55
C LEU A 27 -13.96 -18.11 -13.22
N PHE A 28 -13.92 -17.60 -11.99
CA PHE A 28 -12.89 -16.64 -11.59
C PHE A 28 -11.59 -17.32 -11.15
N SER A 29 -11.69 -18.43 -10.40
CA SER A 29 -10.51 -19.17 -9.94
C SER A 29 -9.71 -19.75 -11.13
N THR A 30 -10.42 -20.23 -12.16
CA THR A 30 -9.79 -20.71 -13.41
C THR A 30 -9.07 -19.60 -14.18
N LYS A 31 -9.54 -18.34 -14.15
CA LYS A 31 -8.87 -17.22 -14.83
C LYS A 31 -7.55 -16.79 -14.18
N MET A 32 -7.33 -17.09 -12.90
CA MET A 32 -6.04 -16.82 -12.24
C MET A 32 -5.05 -17.97 -12.41
N LEU A 33 -5.57 -19.22 -12.41
CA LEU A 33 -4.77 -20.43 -12.61
C LEU A 33 -4.39 -20.66 -14.08
N ALA A 34 -5.22 -20.23 -15.04
CA ALA A 34 -4.98 -20.39 -16.47
C ALA A 34 -4.17 -19.25 -17.11
N VAL A 35 -3.63 -18.31 -16.33
CA VAL A 35 -2.57 -17.41 -16.84
C VAL A 35 -1.25 -18.19 -16.82
N THR A 36 -1.17 -19.20 -17.68
CA THR A 36 0.10 -19.54 -18.30
C THR A 36 0.47 -18.35 -19.17
N PRO A 37 1.69 -17.80 -19.06
CA PRO A 37 2.14 -16.76 -19.96
C PRO A 37 2.38 -17.42 -21.32
N THR A 38 1.34 -17.58 -22.14
CA THR A 38 1.52 -17.60 -23.59
C THR A 38 1.95 -16.19 -23.96
N HIS A 39 3.26 -15.97 -23.86
CA HIS A 39 3.96 -14.70 -23.99
C HIS A 39 3.92 -14.10 -25.41
N GLN A 40 2.93 -14.46 -26.23
CA GLN A 40 2.96 -14.25 -27.67
C GLN A 40 1.71 -13.54 -28.24
N GLU A 41 0.66 -13.31 -27.46
CA GLU A 41 -0.58 -12.68 -27.98
C GLU A 41 -0.99 -11.36 -27.29
N LEU A 42 -0.33 -10.94 -26.21
CA LEU A 42 -0.57 -9.64 -25.54
C LEU A 42 0.45 -8.55 -25.87
N LEU A 43 1.38 -8.83 -26.79
CA LEU A 43 2.24 -7.85 -27.45
C LEU A 43 1.70 -7.49 -28.84
N GLN A 44 0.38 -7.37 -29.00
CA GLN A 44 -0.08 -6.47 -30.06
C GLN A 44 0.21 -5.05 -29.57
N PRO A 45 1.12 -4.29 -30.23
CA PRO A 45 1.22 -2.88 -29.95
C PRO A 45 -0.15 -2.28 -30.24
N GLN A 46 -0.87 -1.87 -29.20
CA GLN A 46 -1.99 -0.98 -29.40
C GLN A 46 -1.39 0.27 -30.01
N THR A 47 -1.53 0.35 -31.34
CA THR A 47 -1.14 1.50 -32.14
C THR A 47 -2.18 2.56 -31.82
N TYR A 48 -2.12 3.11 -30.60
CA TYR A 48 -2.75 4.37 -30.31
C TYR A 48 -1.94 5.39 -31.10
N ALA A 49 -2.41 5.69 -32.31
CA ALA A 49 -2.08 6.94 -32.98
C ALA A 49 -2.63 8.09 -32.14
N GLN A 50 -1.98 8.36 -31.01
CA GLN A 50 -2.04 9.64 -30.33
C GLN A 50 -1.11 10.55 -31.11
N THR A 51 -1.66 11.24 -32.11
CA THR A 51 -1.12 12.52 -32.56
C THR A 51 -1.35 13.52 -31.42
N GLN A 52 -0.61 13.36 -30.32
CA GLN A 52 -0.35 14.43 -29.40
C GLN A 52 0.88 15.12 -29.92
N THR A 53 0.67 16.25 -30.57
CA THR A 53 1.69 17.26 -30.78
C THR A 53 2.14 17.70 -29.38
N GLN A 54 3.12 16.99 -28.82
CA GLN A 54 3.82 17.40 -27.62
C GLN A 54 4.64 18.63 -27.99
N THR A 55 4.02 19.80 -27.90
CA THR A 55 4.78 20.98 -27.45
C THR A 55 5.28 20.62 -26.06
N ALA A 56 6.52 20.15 -26.01
CA ALA A 56 7.32 20.04 -24.80
C ALA A 56 7.51 21.44 -24.20
N GLN A 57 6.46 21.97 -23.60
CA GLN A 57 6.63 22.89 -22.49
C GLN A 57 7.10 22.02 -21.34
N THR A 58 8.42 21.97 -21.18
CA THR A 58 9.09 21.51 -19.97
C THR A 58 8.59 22.41 -18.83
N THR A 59 7.43 22.09 -18.26
CA THR A 59 7.12 22.52 -16.90
C THR A 59 8.24 21.95 -16.06
N GLN A 60 9.12 22.86 -15.64
CA GLN A 60 10.34 22.55 -14.92
C GLN A 60 9.92 22.04 -13.54
N ASN A 61 9.58 20.74 -13.46
CA ASN A 61 9.30 20.04 -12.21
C ASN A 61 10.47 20.35 -11.28
N LYS A 62 10.20 21.15 -10.25
CA LYS A 62 11.26 21.60 -9.34
C LYS A 62 11.50 20.49 -8.34
N CYS A 63 12.32 19.53 -8.76
CA CYS A 63 12.93 18.58 -7.85
C CYS A 63 13.63 19.34 -6.72
N LEU A 64 13.43 18.91 -5.48
CA LEU A 64 14.11 19.47 -4.32
C LEU A 64 15.12 18.45 -3.82
N GLY A 65 16.37 18.87 -3.62
CA GLY A 65 17.36 18.06 -2.94
C GLY A 65 16.98 17.84 -1.48
N LEU A 66 16.98 16.57 -1.07
CA LEU A 66 16.72 16.13 0.31
C LEU A 66 17.99 16.04 1.17
N GLY A 67 19.12 16.52 0.67
CA GLY A 67 20.35 16.62 1.45
C GLY A 67 20.26 17.69 2.54
N ILE A 68 21.02 17.52 3.63
CA ILE A 68 21.30 18.62 4.56
C ILE A 68 22.04 19.72 3.79
N GLY A 69 21.56 20.96 3.88
CA GLY A 69 21.99 22.09 3.04
C GLY A 69 21.29 22.16 1.67
N GLY A 70 20.48 21.18 1.32
CA GLY A 70 19.71 21.11 0.07
C GLY A 70 18.51 22.05 0.03
N GLU A 71 17.73 21.99 -1.06
CA GLU A 71 16.60 22.90 -1.29
C GLU A 71 15.48 22.73 -0.25
N LEU A 72 15.18 21.51 0.20
CA LEU A 72 14.15 21.32 1.24
C LEU A 72 14.62 21.90 2.59
N ASP A 73 15.87 21.66 2.97
CA ASP A 73 16.47 22.22 4.20
C ASP A 73 16.41 23.75 4.19
N ARG A 74 16.71 24.37 3.04
CA ARG A 74 16.56 25.81 2.85
C ARG A 74 15.11 26.27 2.91
N LEU A 75 14.18 25.52 2.32
CA LEU A 75 12.75 25.85 2.36
C LEU A 75 12.24 25.88 3.81
N LEU A 76 12.57 24.85 4.59
CA LEU A 76 12.23 24.75 6.02
C LEU A 76 12.89 25.84 6.87
N SER A 77 14.10 26.26 6.50
CA SER A 77 14.79 27.37 7.19
C SER A 77 14.16 28.73 6.89
N GLN A 78 13.72 28.96 5.65
CA GLN A 78 13.16 30.23 5.18
C GLN A 78 11.70 30.42 5.61
N HIS A 79 10.93 29.34 5.56
CA HIS A 79 9.51 29.35 5.86
C HIS A 79 9.40 28.71 7.24
N GLN A 80 9.10 29.51 8.27
CA GLN A 80 8.85 29.02 9.63
C GLN A 80 7.53 28.23 9.66
N HIS A 81 7.49 27.08 8.97
CA HIS A 81 6.38 26.16 9.02
C HIS A 81 6.24 25.70 10.47
N LYS A 82 5.17 26.16 11.11
CA LYS A 82 4.86 25.82 12.50
C LYS A 82 4.46 24.35 12.64
N LEU A 83 3.94 23.78 11.56
CA LEU A 83 3.43 22.42 11.52
C LEU A 83 3.82 21.72 10.23
N VAL A 84 4.42 20.54 10.35
CA VAL A 84 4.68 19.61 9.25
C VAL A 84 3.82 18.35 9.46
N ILE A 85 3.08 17.96 8.42
CA ILE A 85 2.24 16.76 8.43
C ILE A 85 2.76 15.77 7.39
N LEU A 86 3.28 14.65 7.85
CA LEU A 86 3.67 13.50 7.03
C LEU A 86 2.43 12.62 6.82
N ALA A 87 1.89 12.66 5.61
CA ALA A 87 0.79 11.82 5.17
C ALA A 87 1.33 10.68 4.30
N MET A 88 0.91 9.44 4.57
CA MET A 88 1.42 8.29 3.82
C MET A 88 0.39 7.17 3.72
N PRO A 89 0.31 6.44 2.58
CA PRO A 89 -0.49 5.25 2.47
C PRO A 89 0.09 4.11 3.33
N ALA A 90 -0.60 2.97 3.37
CA ALA A 90 -0.04 1.76 3.94
C ALA A 90 1.24 1.35 3.19
N LYS A 91 2.22 0.82 3.93
CA LYS A 91 3.54 0.39 3.42
C LYS A 91 4.44 1.48 2.80
N ALA A 92 4.15 2.76 2.96
CA ALA A 92 5.05 3.85 2.54
C ALA A 92 5.84 4.41 3.74
N ALA A 93 6.65 3.56 4.37
CA ALA A 93 7.49 3.90 5.54
C ALA A 93 6.75 4.44 6.79
N GLY A 94 5.43 4.25 6.89
CA GLY A 94 4.63 4.92 7.92
C GLY A 94 4.95 4.57 9.37
N SER A 95 5.33 3.33 9.68
CA SER A 95 5.77 2.97 11.03
C SER A 95 7.02 3.76 11.44
N SER A 96 8.02 3.84 10.55
CA SER A 96 9.26 4.60 10.80
C SER A 96 8.96 6.09 11.00
N MET A 97 8.14 6.69 10.12
CA MET A 97 7.76 8.09 10.21
C MET A 97 6.96 8.44 11.47
N LYS A 98 6.05 7.56 11.89
CA LYS A 98 5.30 7.72 13.13
C LYS A 98 6.20 7.66 14.36
N THR A 99 7.09 6.68 14.45
CA THR A 99 8.05 6.59 15.55
C THR A 99 8.96 7.82 15.60
N PHE A 100 9.46 8.26 14.45
CA PHE A 100 10.25 9.48 14.33
C PHE A 100 9.48 10.72 14.84
N ALA A 101 8.29 10.99 14.31
CA ALA A 101 7.49 12.15 14.71
C ALA A 101 7.12 12.11 16.20
N ALA A 102 6.77 10.94 16.75
CA ALA A 102 6.45 10.78 18.16
C ALA A 102 7.65 11.11 19.07
N ARG A 103 8.87 10.70 18.69
CA ARG A 103 10.08 11.06 19.44
C ARG A 103 10.38 12.55 19.36
N CYS A 104 10.23 13.17 18.20
CA CYS A 104 10.40 14.61 18.02
C CYS A 104 9.41 15.43 18.86
N SER A 105 8.21 14.89 19.08
CA SER A 105 7.12 15.58 19.75
C SER A 105 7.18 15.52 21.28
N GLY A 106 8.20 14.90 21.91
CA GLY A 106 8.38 14.93 23.37
C GLY A 106 7.14 14.51 24.20
N ASN A 107 6.71 13.25 24.08
CA ASN A 107 5.55 12.65 24.78
C ASN A 107 4.16 13.22 24.41
N HIS A 108 4.02 14.02 23.35
CA HIS A 108 2.68 14.40 22.89
C HIS A 108 1.96 13.17 22.33
N ASN A 109 0.83 12.82 22.94
CA ASN A 109 -0.01 11.70 22.51
C ASN A 109 -0.81 12.07 21.25
N VAL A 110 -0.16 12.02 20.08
CA VAL A 110 -0.86 12.17 18.80
C VAL A 110 -1.64 10.89 18.50
N PRO A 111 -2.96 10.96 18.24
CA PRO A 111 -3.74 9.78 17.87
C PRO A 111 -3.17 9.09 16.64
N GLU A 112 -3.03 7.76 16.69
CA GLU A 112 -2.42 6.93 15.63
C GLU A 112 -3.09 7.09 14.25
N HIS A 113 -4.36 7.48 14.26
CA HIS A 113 -5.22 7.65 13.10
C HIS A 113 -5.81 9.05 13.05
N LEU A 114 -5.01 10.06 13.38
CA LEU A 114 -5.45 11.45 13.37
C LEU A 114 -6.16 11.84 12.05
N LEU A 115 -5.59 11.47 10.90
CA LEU A 115 -6.16 11.79 9.58
C LEU A 115 -7.41 10.95 9.23
N TYR A 116 -7.72 9.91 9.99
CA TYR A 116 -8.84 9.02 9.72
C TYR A 116 -10.18 9.62 10.18
N ARG A 117 -11.21 9.52 9.34
CA ARG A 117 -12.61 9.91 9.64
C ARG A 117 -12.81 11.41 9.93
N ASN A 118 -12.06 12.32 9.29
CA ASN A 118 -12.22 13.78 9.43
C ASN A 118 -12.19 14.32 10.86
N ARG A 119 -11.65 13.56 11.83
CA ARG A 119 -11.55 14.03 13.22
C ARG A 119 -10.79 15.36 13.31
N ILE A 120 -9.89 15.62 12.38
CA ILE A 120 -9.15 16.87 12.23
C ILE A 120 -10.06 18.08 12.02
N VAL A 121 -11.08 17.96 11.17
CA VAL A 121 -12.00 19.07 10.89
C VAL A 121 -12.98 19.23 12.04
N GLU A 122 -13.52 18.12 12.54
CA GLU A 122 -14.48 18.14 13.65
C GLU A 122 -13.87 18.67 14.95
N SER A 123 -12.57 18.46 15.18
CA SER A 123 -11.88 18.95 16.39
C SER A 123 -11.26 20.34 16.24
N GLY A 124 -11.37 20.99 15.08
CA GLY A 124 -10.67 22.24 14.82
C GLY A 124 -9.14 22.10 14.88
N PHE A 125 -8.63 20.89 14.64
CA PHE A 125 -7.23 20.49 14.85
C PHE A 125 -6.23 21.38 14.12
N LEU A 126 -6.54 21.73 12.85
CA LEU A 126 -5.67 22.59 12.04
C LEU A 126 -5.85 24.09 12.35
N THR A 127 -6.86 24.44 13.15
CA THR A 127 -7.23 25.82 13.47
C THR A 127 -6.87 26.25 14.89
N LEU A 128 -6.78 25.33 15.85
CA LEU A 128 -6.50 25.60 17.27
C LEU A 128 -5.02 25.34 17.60
N GLN A 129 -4.14 26.25 17.22
CA GLN A 129 -2.67 26.04 17.18
C GLN A 129 -1.94 25.92 18.54
N GLN A 130 -2.60 26.04 19.69
CA GLN A 130 -1.88 26.42 20.92
C GLN A 130 -1.09 25.29 21.60
N GLU A 131 -1.32 24.00 21.28
CA GLU A 131 -0.67 22.86 21.98
C GLU A 131 -0.22 21.70 21.07
N PHE A 132 -0.12 21.91 19.76
CA PHE A 132 0.23 20.80 18.85
C PHE A 132 1.72 20.64 18.63
N PRO A 133 2.19 19.39 18.46
CA PRO A 133 3.58 19.18 18.06
C PRO A 133 3.82 19.74 16.67
N SER A 134 5.02 20.27 16.46
CA SER A 134 5.44 20.86 15.19
C SER A 134 5.58 19.84 14.06
N LEU A 135 5.62 18.54 14.38
CA LEU A 135 5.74 17.44 13.43
C LEU A 135 4.74 16.34 13.74
N ILE A 136 3.92 15.98 12.76
CA ILE A 136 2.90 14.93 12.85
C ILE A 136 3.11 13.94 11.73
N ALA A 137 2.92 12.64 12.01
CA ALA A 137 2.91 11.60 10.99
C ALA A 137 1.68 10.72 11.14
N SER A 138 0.92 10.52 10.06
CA SER A 138 -0.29 9.70 10.08
C SER A 138 -0.56 9.02 8.74
N HIS A 139 -1.28 7.91 8.81
CA HIS A 139 -1.70 7.21 7.59
C HIS A 139 -2.90 7.90 6.96
N VAL A 140 -2.91 7.93 5.63
CA VAL A 140 -4.10 8.24 4.83
C VAL A 140 -4.59 6.96 4.18
N SER A 141 -5.91 6.75 4.22
CA SER A 141 -6.54 5.52 3.72
C SER A 141 -7.56 5.78 2.62
N SER A 142 -8.00 7.03 2.49
CA SER A 142 -8.95 7.49 1.48
C SER A 142 -8.55 8.84 0.92
N ASP A 143 -9.09 9.15 -0.25
CA ASP A 143 -8.97 10.44 -0.88
C ASP A 143 -9.58 11.55 -0.04
N ARG A 144 -10.70 11.27 0.64
CA ARG A 144 -11.33 12.20 1.58
C ARG A 144 -10.36 12.64 2.67
N ASP A 145 -9.59 11.71 3.27
CA ASP A 145 -8.61 12.05 4.32
C ASP A 145 -7.58 13.06 3.79
N LEU A 146 -7.04 12.82 2.60
CA LEU A 146 -6.02 13.68 1.98
C LEU A 146 -6.60 15.00 1.47
N GLN A 147 -7.78 14.98 0.84
CA GLN A 147 -8.50 16.18 0.40
C GLN A 147 -8.82 17.10 1.58
N THR A 148 -9.27 16.53 2.70
CA THR A 148 -9.53 17.27 3.93
C THR A 148 -8.26 17.93 4.45
N LEU A 149 -7.14 17.19 4.51
CA LEU A 149 -5.85 17.76 4.90
C LEU A 149 -5.43 18.93 4.01
N ILE A 150 -5.53 18.75 2.69
CA ILE A 150 -5.20 19.74 1.66
C ILE A 150 -6.06 21.01 1.80
N ARG A 151 -7.38 20.87 1.93
CA ARG A 151 -8.32 22.00 2.01
C ARG A 151 -8.19 22.82 3.29
N HIS A 152 -7.75 22.20 4.37
CA HIS A 152 -7.66 22.84 5.68
C HIS A 152 -6.22 23.18 6.11
N ALA A 153 -5.22 22.86 5.29
CA ALA A 153 -3.85 23.26 5.55
C ALA A 153 -3.71 24.79 5.51
N SER A 154 -3.07 25.35 6.53
CA SER A 154 -2.79 26.79 6.59
C SER A 154 -1.52 27.16 5.80
N ARG A 155 -1.26 28.45 5.63
CA ARG A 155 0.01 28.95 5.07
C ARG A 155 1.24 28.52 5.88
N ASN A 156 1.06 28.19 7.15
CA ASN A 156 2.13 27.77 8.06
C ASN A 156 2.23 26.24 8.19
N THR A 157 1.47 25.50 7.40
CA THR A 157 1.42 24.03 7.42
C THR A 157 2.10 23.49 6.17
N LEU A 158 3.11 22.65 6.32
CA LEU A 158 3.68 21.87 5.22
C LEU A 158 3.11 20.45 5.25
N VAL A 159 2.46 20.04 4.16
CA VAL A 159 2.01 18.67 3.95
C VAL A 159 3.05 17.94 3.11
N VAL A 160 3.56 16.83 3.62
CA VAL A 160 4.46 15.94 2.89
C VAL A 160 3.74 14.63 2.66
N TYR A 161 3.42 14.33 1.40
CA TYR A 161 2.86 13.05 0.99
C TYR A 161 4.00 12.09 0.63
N VAL A 162 4.23 11.06 1.45
CA VAL A 162 5.21 10.03 1.16
C VAL A 162 4.57 8.99 0.25
N HIS A 163 5.01 8.95 -1.00
CA HIS A 163 4.47 8.08 -2.04
C HIS A 163 5.23 6.76 -2.13
N ARG A 164 4.52 5.71 -2.51
CA ARG A 164 5.10 4.43 -2.91
C ARG A 164 4.35 3.91 -4.11
N GLU A 165 5.09 3.53 -5.15
CA GLU A 165 4.56 2.88 -6.35
C GLU A 165 3.72 1.65 -5.97
N GLU A 166 2.55 1.51 -6.60
CA GLU A 166 1.47 0.64 -6.12
C GLU A 166 1.82 -0.86 -6.19
N THR A 167 2.48 -1.34 -7.24
CA THR A 167 2.95 -2.73 -7.31
C THR A 167 3.92 -3.04 -6.17
N SER A 168 4.92 -2.18 -5.96
CA SER A 168 5.89 -2.30 -4.88
C SER A 168 5.23 -2.26 -3.51
N ARG A 169 4.20 -1.42 -3.34
CA ARG A 169 3.39 -1.33 -2.12
C ARG A 169 2.61 -2.62 -1.88
N ILE A 170 1.91 -3.15 -2.89
CA ILE A 170 1.15 -4.41 -2.83
C ILE A 170 2.07 -5.56 -2.42
N VAL A 171 3.22 -5.73 -3.09
CA VAL A 171 4.20 -6.78 -2.75
C VAL A 171 4.61 -6.69 -1.28
N SER A 172 4.85 -5.49 -0.78
CA SER A 172 5.18 -5.28 0.64
C SER A 172 4.02 -5.55 1.58
N ALA A 173 2.78 -5.25 1.17
CA ALA A 173 1.59 -5.52 1.96
C ALA A 173 1.31 -7.03 2.04
N ILE A 174 1.47 -7.76 0.94
CA ILE A 174 1.31 -9.22 0.90
C ILE A 174 2.32 -9.87 1.84
N ASN A 175 3.61 -9.54 1.72
CA ASN A 175 4.64 -10.06 2.63
C ASN A 175 4.25 -9.84 4.10
N HIS A 176 3.88 -8.60 4.45
CA HIS A 176 3.50 -8.27 5.83
C HIS A 176 2.26 -9.06 6.30
N VAL A 177 1.20 -9.12 5.49
CA VAL A 177 -0.03 -9.81 5.87
C VAL A 177 0.21 -11.32 6.01
N ILE A 178 0.97 -11.92 5.10
CA ILE A 178 1.29 -13.35 5.18
C ILE A 178 2.12 -13.64 6.43
N GLU A 179 3.20 -12.90 6.68
CA GLU A 179 4.04 -13.08 7.87
C GLU A 179 3.25 -12.84 9.18
N ALA A 180 2.44 -11.79 9.24
CA ALA A 180 1.79 -11.37 10.49
C ALA A 180 0.47 -12.10 10.78
N ARG A 181 -0.25 -12.58 9.75
CA ARG A 181 -1.61 -13.11 9.90
C ARG A 181 -1.77 -14.56 9.48
N VAL A 182 -1.04 -15.00 8.45
CA VAL A 182 -1.14 -16.37 7.94
C VAL A 182 -0.07 -17.26 8.59
N CYS A 183 1.13 -16.73 8.78
CA CYS A 183 2.27 -17.40 9.39
C CYS A 183 2.67 -16.81 10.77
N PRO A 184 1.74 -16.55 11.71
CA PRO A 184 2.10 -15.96 12.99
C PRO A 184 2.81 -17.00 13.87
N ASN A 185 4.10 -16.78 14.13
CA ASN A 185 4.94 -17.55 15.07
C ASN A 185 5.33 -18.96 14.60
N GLY A 186 6.64 -19.19 14.40
CA GLY A 186 7.25 -20.48 14.05
C GLY A 186 7.19 -21.55 15.15
N LYS A 187 6.09 -21.67 15.88
CA LYS A 187 5.80 -22.85 16.67
C LYS A 187 5.06 -23.81 15.74
N GLY A 188 5.79 -24.79 15.21
CA GLY A 188 5.30 -25.83 14.31
C GLY A 188 4.26 -26.76 14.96
N GLY A 189 3.14 -26.20 15.38
CA GLY A 189 1.91 -26.91 15.62
C GLY A 189 0.94 -26.55 14.50
N THR A 190 0.13 -27.51 14.07
CA THR A 190 -1.06 -27.33 13.25
C THR A 190 -2.02 -26.37 13.95
N THR A 191 -1.73 -25.08 13.90
CA THR A 191 -2.64 -24.05 14.36
C THR A 191 -3.38 -23.57 13.13
N THR A 192 -4.71 -23.71 13.15
CA THR A 192 -5.57 -22.85 12.35
C THR A 192 -5.09 -21.43 12.58
N SER A 193 -4.54 -20.80 11.54
CA SER A 193 -4.18 -19.39 11.59
C SER A 193 -5.36 -18.57 12.10
N SER A 194 -5.11 -17.38 12.64
CA SER A 194 -6.19 -16.47 13.06
C SER A 194 -7.16 -16.09 11.92
N ALA A 195 -6.79 -16.40 10.67
CA ALA A 195 -7.60 -16.25 9.47
C ALA A 195 -8.40 -17.52 9.08
N GLY A 196 -8.34 -18.60 9.88
CA GLY A 196 -9.02 -19.88 9.58
C GLY A 196 -8.38 -20.68 8.44
N ILE A 197 -7.16 -20.30 8.04
CA ILE A 197 -6.44 -20.91 6.92
C ILE A 197 -5.58 -22.09 7.43
N PRO A 198 -5.71 -23.29 6.84
CA PRO A 198 -4.84 -24.42 7.16
C PRO A 198 -3.43 -24.19 6.60
N THR A 199 -2.43 -24.27 7.46
CA THR A 199 -1.00 -24.20 7.10
C THR A 199 -0.33 -25.55 7.38
N ASN A 200 0.48 -26.04 6.46
CA ASN A 200 1.26 -27.27 6.63
C ASN A 200 2.74 -26.93 6.79
N THR A 201 3.37 -27.46 7.84
CA THR A 201 4.82 -27.40 8.04
C THR A 201 5.48 -28.53 7.23
N MET A 202 5.91 -28.24 6.00
CA MET A 202 6.48 -29.25 5.10
C MET A 202 8.02 -29.40 5.17
N ARG A 203 8.77 -28.39 5.65
CA ARG A 203 10.24 -28.44 5.70
C ARG A 203 10.82 -27.80 6.96
N LYS A 204 11.90 -28.38 7.49
CA LYS A 204 12.64 -27.83 8.66
C LYS A 204 13.20 -26.41 8.40
N ASP A 205 13.51 -26.09 7.15
CA ASP A 205 14.18 -24.82 6.79
C ASP A 205 13.19 -23.68 6.41
N ILE A 206 11.92 -24.02 6.16
CA ILE A 206 10.86 -23.05 5.86
C ILE A 206 9.76 -23.22 6.90
N PRO A 207 9.77 -22.40 7.98
CA PRO A 207 8.90 -22.60 9.12
C PRO A 207 7.41 -22.41 8.78
N CYS A 208 7.08 -21.78 7.66
CA CYS A 208 5.70 -21.64 7.18
C CYS A 208 5.61 -21.87 5.68
N THR A 209 4.79 -22.84 5.25
CA THR A 209 4.41 -23.01 3.85
C THR A 209 2.92 -22.75 3.69
N VAL A 210 2.57 -21.90 2.74
CA VAL A 210 1.18 -21.55 2.40
C VAL A 210 0.85 -22.15 1.03
N ARG A 211 -0.32 -22.75 0.87
CA ARG A 211 -0.76 -23.21 -0.45
C ARG A 211 -1.05 -22.02 -1.36
N GLU A 212 -0.74 -22.14 -2.64
CA GLU A 212 -0.92 -21.05 -3.60
C GLU A 212 -2.39 -20.62 -3.73
N ASP A 213 -3.34 -21.55 -3.75
CA ASP A 213 -4.79 -21.24 -3.81
C ASP A 213 -5.24 -20.35 -2.64
N VAL A 214 -4.75 -20.65 -1.45
CA VAL A 214 -4.96 -19.88 -0.23
C VAL A 214 -4.31 -18.51 -0.31
N LEU A 215 -3.05 -18.45 -0.76
CA LEU A 215 -2.34 -17.18 -0.92
C LEU A 215 -3.09 -16.26 -1.88
N VAL A 216 -3.55 -16.82 -3.01
CA VAL A 216 -4.35 -16.10 -4.01
C VAL A 216 -5.66 -15.59 -3.40
N ASP A 217 -6.38 -16.39 -2.62
CA ASP A 217 -7.60 -15.96 -1.93
C ASP A 217 -7.33 -14.80 -0.96
N VAL A 218 -6.26 -14.88 -0.15
CA VAL A 218 -5.87 -13.78 0.76
C VAL A 218 -5.60 -12.48 0.00
N ILE A 219 -4.88 -12.58 -1.12
CA ILE A 219 -4.59 -11.43 -1.99
C ILE A 219 -5.89 -10.88 -2.56
N GLN A 220 -6.72 -11.71 -3.19
CA GLN A 220 -7.95 -11.30 -3.87
C GLN A 220 -8.96 -10.61 -2.95
N ARG A 221 -9.06 -11.04 -1.69
CA ARG A 221 -9.94 -10.38 -0.71
C ARG A 221 -9.51 -8.94 -0.43
N GLY A 222 -8.26 -8.56 -0.72
CA GLY A 222 -7.75 -7.20 -0.54
C GLY A 222 -7.88 -6.69 0.90
N THR A 223 -7.94 -7.59 1.88
CA THR A 223 -8.16 -7.20 3.28
C THR A 223 -6.91 -6.57 3.89
N ASN A 224 -7.08 -5.84 4.99
CA ASN A 224 -5.98 -5.19 5.71
C ASN A 224 -5.20 -4.22 4.80
N GLU A 225 -3.87 -4.21 4.92
CA GLU A 225 -3.00 -3.30 4.17
C GLU A 225 -2.93 -3.63 2.67
N ILE A 226 -3.39 -4.81 2.21
CA ILE A 226 -3.32 -5.19 0.79
C ILE A 226 -4.24 -4.29 -0.06
N GLY A 227 -5.46 -4.03 0.38
CA GLY A 227 -6.43 -3.21 -0.36
C GLY A 227 -6.37 -1.70 -0.09
N LEU A 228 -5.45 -1.25 0.78
CA LEU A 228 -5.29 0.17 1.13
C LEU A 228 -4.07 0.75 0.39
N GLY A 229 -4.30 1.45 -0.71
CA GLY A 229 -3.23 1.93 -1.60
C GLY A 229 -3.47 3.29 -2.23
N ALA A 230 -2.58 3.65 -3.15
CA ALA A 230 -2.66 4.89 -3.90
C ALA A 230 -3.97 5.07 -4.68
N PRO A 231 -4.58 4.03 -5.30
CA PRO A 231 -5.82 4.19 -6.08
C PRO A 231 -7.00 4.81 -5.31
N GLN A 232 -7.08 4.55 -4.00
CA GLN A 232 -8.15 5.08 -3.14
C GLN A 232 -7.83 6.46 -2.59
N ILE A 233 -6.58 6.94 -2.70
CA ILE A 233 -6.08 8.17 -2.08
C ILE A 233 -5.81 9.25 -3.13
N LEU A 234 -5.19 8.88 -4.25
CA LEU A 234 -4.82 9.77 -5.35
C LEU A 234 -5.88 9.72 -6.45
N THR A 235 -7.12 10.10 -6.09
CA THR A 235 -8.27 10.13 -7.00
C THR A 235 -8.35 11.46 -7.75
N CYS A 236 -9.24 11.56 -8.75
CA CYS A 236 -9.53 12.84 -9.43
C CYS A 236 -9.89 13.93 -8.40
N GLY A 237 -10.71 13.58 -7.40
CA GLY A 237 -11.10 14.51 -6.35
C GLY A 237 -9.91 15.02 -5.52
N THR A 238 -8.89 14.19 -5.30
CA THR A 238 -7.64 14.62 -4.66
C THR A 238 -6.89 15.63 -5.54
N TYR A 239 -6.70 15.32 -6.84
CA TYR A 239 -6.03 16.25 -7.75
C TYR A 239 -6.81 17.57 -7.92
N ASP A 240 -8.13 17.50 -7.98
CA ASP A 240 -8.99 18.67 -8.00
C ASP A 240 -8.83 19.47 -6.71
N ALA A 241 -8.80 18.84 -5.53
CA ALA A 241 -8.56 19.55 -4.28
C ALA A 241 -7.18 20.21 -4.23
N ILE A 242 -6.13 19.57 -4.77
CA ILE A 242 -4.80 20.19 -4.89
C ILE A 242 -4.87 21.41 -5.80
N ARG A 243 -5.51 21.29 -6.97
CA ARG A 243 -5.67 22.38 -7.94
C ARG A 243 -6.47 23.55 -7.34
N ASP A 244 -7.60 23.26 -6.72
CA ASP A 244 -8.52 24.28 -6.19
C ASP A 244 -7.89 25.04 -5.02
N ASN A 245 -6.91 24.44 -4.34
CA ASN A 245 -6.11 25.06 -3.28
C ASN A 245 -4.73 25.53 -3.75
N ALA A 246 -4.46 25.54 -5.06
CA ALA A 246 -3.16 25.90 -5.62
C ALA A 246 -2.73 27.36 -5.38
N SER A 247 -3.59 28.22 -4.83
CA SER A 247 -3.20 29.57 -4.36
C SER A 247 -2.62 29.57 -2.94
N VAL A 248 -2.91 28.55 -2.13
CA VAL A 248 -2.48 28.39 -0.73
C VAL A 248 -1.45 27.27 -0.57
N LEU A 249 -1.61 26.18 -1.32
CA LEU A 249 -0.76 25.00 -1.29
C LEU A 249 0.50 24.97 -2.16
N PRO A 250 0.76 25.89 -3.11
CA PRO A 250 1.83 25.66 -4.08
C PRO A 250 3.21 25.68 -3.42
N ARG A 251 3.32 26.08 -2.14
CA ARG A 251 4.54 26.04 -1.32
C ARG A 251 4.48 25.03 -0.15
N ASN A 252 3.33 24.39 0.03
CA ASN A 252 2.96 23.70 1.25
C ASN A 252 2.56 22.24 0.98
N LEU A 253 2.78 21.72 -0.23
CA LEU A 253 2.58 20.31 -0.57
C LEU A 253 3.83 19.75 -1.27
N LEU A 254 4.41 18.72 -0.68
CA LEU A 254 5.56 17.98 -1.18
C LEU A 254 5.19 16.52 -1.40
N PHE A 255 5.59 15.95 -2.53
CA PHE A 255 5.58 14.50 -2.75
C PHE A 255 7.00 13.97 -2.57
N VAL A 256 7.16 12.86 -1.86
CA VAL A 256 8.48 12.25 -1.60
C VAL A 256 8.39 10.75 -1.80
N ASP A 257 9.32 10.13 -2.52
CA ASP A 257 9.38 8.67 -2.60
C ASP A 257 9.75 8.08 -1.23
N TYR A 258 9.05 7.01 -0.82
CA TYR A 258 9.28 6.33 0.44
C TYR A 258 10.72 5.85 0.65
N LYS A 259 11.50 5.62 -0.41
CA LYS A 259 12.93 5.27 -0.32
C LYS A 259 13.76 6.38 0.29
N GLN A 260 13.34 7.64 0.13
CA GLN A 260 14.01 8.79 0.72
C GLN A 260 13.56 9.10 2.15
N ALA A 261 12.76 8.22 2.77
CA ALA A 261 12.31 8.34 4.14
C ALA A 261 13.44 8.76 5.11
N SER A 262 14.59 8.09 5.06
CA SER A 262 15.71 8.39 5.96
C SER A 262 16.32 9.78 5.71
N LYS A 263 16.45 10.21 4.45
CA LYS A 263 16.93 11.57 4.12
C LYS A 263 15.93 12.63 4.59
N LEU A 264 14.64 12.40 4.36
CA LEU A 264 13.57 13.28 4.82
C LEU A 264 13.58 13.41 6.35
N GLN A 265 13.72 12.29 7.08
CA GLN A 265 13.85 12.29 8.54
C GLN A 265 15.05 13.12 9.01
N ALA A 266 16.21 12.97 8.38
CA ALA A 266 17.42 13.73 8.73
C ALA A 266 17.22 15.24 8.55
N VAL A 267 16.62 15.67 7.43
CA VAL A 267 16.31 17.08 7.18
C VAL A 267 15.29 17.61 8.19
N LEU A 268 14.23 16.86 8.48
CA LEU A 268 13.22 17.27 9.46
C LEU A 268 13.78 17.31 10.89
N ALA A 269 14.64 16.37 11.27
CA ALA A 269 15.25 16.29 12.60
C ALA A 269 16.01 17.57 12.92
N LYS A 270 16.77 18.09 11.96
CA LYS A 270 17.52 19.34 12.09
C LYS A 270 16.63 20.53 12.49
N HIS A 271 15.39 20.61 11.99
CA HIS A 271 14.50 21.76 12.22
C HIS A 271 13.52 21.56 13.37
N TYR A 272 13.08 20.33 13.59
CA TYR A 272 11.96 20.03 14.47
C TYR A 272 12.35 19.19 15.69
N CYS A 273 13.56 18.62 15.70
CA CYS A 273 14.05 17.70 16.73
C CYS A 273 15.54 17.93 17.04
N PRO A 274 15.98 19.18 17.35
CA PRO A 274 17.41 19.50 17.45
C PRO A 274 18.14 18.73 18.57
N GLU A 275 17.41 18.29 19.59
CA GLU A 275 17.93 17.45 20.69
C GLU A 275 18.26 16.01 20.25
N GLN A 276 17.80 15.59 19.07
CA GLN A 276 18.06 14.26 18.47
C GLN A 276 19.01 14.36 17.27
N SER A 277 19.90 15.37 17.26
CA SER A 277 20.79 15.69 16.14
C SER A 277 21.92 14.69 15.90
N ASP A 278 22.07 13.67 16.74
CA ASP A 278 23.01 12.58 16.51
C ASP A 278 22.49 11.61 15.43
N GLU A 279 23.38 11.18 14.53
CA GLU A 279 23.09 10.25 13.41
C GLU A 279 22.38 8.94 13.84
N GLU A 280 22.41 8.58 15.12
CA GLU A 280 21.64 7.47 15.71
C GLU A 280 20.12 7.64 15.59
N ALA A 281 19.61 8.85 15.35
CA ALA A 281 18.19 9.11 15.12
C ALA A 281 17.73 8.76 13.69
N ILE A 282 18.64 8.44 12.76
CA ILE A 282 18.28 7.94 11.43
C ILE A 282 17.77 6.52 11.61
N PHE A 283 16.45 6.40 11.68
CA PHE A 283 15.79 5.10 11.78
C PHE A 283 16.11 4.30 10.53
N HIS A 284 16.91 3.26 10.69
CA HIS A 284 16.85 2.13 9.78
C HIS A 284 15.40 1.67 9.78
N ASN A 285 14.77 1.74 8.60
CA ASN A 285 13.47 1.10 8.36
C ASN A 285 13.53 -0.24 9.06
N ALA A 286 12.70 -0.43 10.10
CA ALA A 286 12.67 -1.65 10.87
C ALA A 286 12.33 -2.78 9.89
N LEU A 287 13.38 -3.35 9.30
CA LEU A 287 13.33 -4.56 8.53
C LEU A 287 13.01 -5.59 9.59
N SER A 288 11.71 -5.79 9.81
CA SER A 288 11.21 -6.95 10.52
C SER A 288 11.97 -8.13 9.93
N SER A 289 12.72 -8.84 10.77
CA SER A 289 13.44 -10.06 10.41
C SER A 289 12.49 -10.91 9.55
N LYS A 290 12.72 -10.89 8.23
CA LYS A 290 11.84 -11.54 7.28
C LYS A 290 11.99 -13.02 7.49
N ARG A 291 10.91 -13.68 7.87
CA ARG A 291 10.94 -15.13 8.03
C ARG A 291 10.72 -15.73 6.65
N PRO A 292 11.53 -16.70 6.21
CA PRO A 292 11.31 -17.32 4.92
C PRO A 292 9.92 -17.99 4.92
N VAL A 293 9.04 -17.51 4.05
CA VAL A 293 7.74 -18.12 3.79
C VAL A 293 7.83 -18.89 2.47
N GLY A 294 7.38 -20.14 2.49
CA GLY A 294 7.24 -20.96 1.29
C GLY A 294 5.84 -20.89 0.72
N VAL A 295 5.73 -21.04 -0.60
CA VAL A 295 4.47 -21.17 -1.33
C VAL A 295 4.47 -22.53 -2.02
N ALA A 296 3.52 -23.38 -1.66
CA ALA A 296 3.29 -24.67 -2.31
C ALA A 296 2.41 -24.46 -3.55
N LEU A 297 2.97 -24.70 -4.74
CA LEU A 297 2.31 -24.45 -6.02
C LEU A 297 1.20 -25.46 -6.31
N THR A 298 0.08 -24.98 -6.84
CA THR A 298 -1.07 -25.83 -7.21
C THR A 298 -0.86 -26.38 -8.61
N GLY A 299 -0.41 -27.63 -8.74
CA GLY A 299 -0.12 -28.22 -10.07
C GLY A 299 0.60 -29.56 -10.06
N SER A 300 1.24 -29.96 -8.96
CA SER A 300 1.71 -31.34 -8.78
C SER A 300 0.52 -32.23 -8.44
N THR A 301 -0.12 -32.77 -9.47
CA THR A 301 -1.04 -33.93 -9.46
C THR A 301 -1.67 -34.26 -8.10
N GLY A 302 -2.84 -33.68 -7.81
CA GLY A 302 -3.96 -34.32 -7.09
C GLY A 302 -3.75 -34.97 -5.72
N GLY A 303 -2.56 -34.90 -5.13
CA GLY A 303 -2.26 -35.45 -3.82
C GLY A 303 -2.99 -34.64 -2.77
N THR A 304 -4.05 -35.22 -2.22
CA THR A 304 -4.70 -34.68 -1.04
C THR A 304 -3.63 -34.61 0.04
N ILE A 305 -3.28 -33.41 0.52
CA ILE A 305 -2.28 -33.26 1.59
C ILE A 305 -2.92 -33.78 2.88
N THR A 306 -2.90 -35.09 3.08
CA THR A 306 -3.28 -35.71 4.34
C THR A 306 -2.11 -35.53 5.29
N SER A 307 -2.27 -34.62 6.25
CA SER A 307 -1.44 -34.53 7.45
C SER A 307 -1.66 -35.80 8.27
N GLY A 308 -1.04 -36.90 7.87
CA GLY A 308 -1.03 -38.17 8.57
C GLY A 308 0.39 -38.47 9.04
N ASP A 309 0.56 -38.56 10.35
CA ASP A 309 1.76 -38.99 11.10
C ASP A 309 2.21 -40.44 10.79
N ASN A 310 1.83 -41.00 9.64
CA ASN A 310 2.18 -42.36 9.27
C ASN A 310 3.39 -42.34 8.33
N ASP A 311 4.55 -42.55 8.95
CA ASP A 311 5.92 -42.63 8.43
C ASP A 311 6.17 -43.68 7.30
N ASN A 312 5.17 -44.18 6.60
CA ASN A 312 5.32 -45.35 5.72
C ASN A 312 4.60 -45.26 4.36
N ASP A 313 4.43 -44.09 3.77
CA ASP A 313 3.86 -44.02 2.41
C ASP A 313 4.77 -43.36 1.37
N ASN A 314 5.15 -44.20 0.40
CA ASN A 314 5.94 -43.91 -0.80
C ASN A 314 5.12 -43.14 -1.85
N ASP A 315 4.40 -42.10 -1.45
CA ASP A 315 3.63 -41.30 -2.40
C ASP A 315 4.46 -40.10 -2.89
N ASN A 316 5.03 -40.27 -4.09
CA ASN A 316 5.89 -39.31 -4.78
C ASN A 316 5.11 -38.10 -5.36
N GLY A 317 4.16 -37.57 -4.59
CA GLY A 317 3.51 -36.29 -4.88
C GLY A 317 4.49 -35.14 -4.67
N ASN A 318 5.39 -34.90 -5.64
CA ASN A 318 6.46 -33.91 -5.54
C ASN A 318 5.88 -32.48 -5.53
N THR A 319 5.40 -32.02 -4.37
CA THR A 319 4.86 -30.67 -4.18
C THR A 319 6.00 -29.68 -4.33
N THR A 320 5.93 -28.86 -5.39
CA THR A 320 6.95 -27.82 -5.62
C THR A 320 6.71 -26.65 -4.67
N VAL A 321 7.69 -26.36 -3.82
CA VAL A 321 7.67 -25.23 -2.89
C VAL A 321 8.68 -24.19 -3.36
N VAL A 322 8.22 -22.96 -3.56
CA VAL A 322 9.06 -21.78 -3.90
C VAL A 322 9.03 -20.78 -2.74
N SER A 323 9.97 -19.85 -2.66
CA SER A 323 9.87 -18.76 -1.67
C SER A 323 8.75 -17.78 -2.05
N LEU A 324 8.14 -17.13 -1.05
CA LEU A 324 7.14 -16.09 -1.26
C LEU A 324 7.70 -14.95 -2.11
N GLU A 325 8.95 -14.56 -1.91
CA GLU A 325 9.61 -13.53 -2.71
C GLU A 325 9.71 -13.93 -4.19
N ALA A 326 10.12 -15.17 -4.48
CA ALA A 326 10.22 -15.67 -5.84
C ALA A 326 8.83 -15.76 -6.51
N TRP A 327 7.83 -16.20 -5.76
CA TRP A 327 6.44 -16.24 -6.23
C TRP A 327 5.92 -14.84 -6.54
N LEU A 328 6.16 -13.88 -5.65
CA LEU A 328 5.73 -12.49 -5.83
C LEU A 328 6.43 -11.83 -7.00
N ASP A 329 7.75 -12.03 -7.17
CA ASP A 329 8.48 -11.47 -8.30
C ASP A 329 7.97 -12.02 -9.65
N ALA A 330 7.65 -13.32 -9.72
CA ALA A 330 7.09 -13.95 -10.91
C ALA A 330 5.64 -13.50 -11.24
N LYS A 331 4.91 -12.96 -10.27
CA LYS A 331 3.49 -12.59 -10.41
C LYS A 331 3.22 -11.09 -10.28
N LYS A 332 4.23 -10.26 -9.99
CA LYS A 332 4.06 -8.83 -9.66
C LYS A 332 3.25 -8.05 -10.71
N ASP A 333 3.49 -8.31 -11.99
CA ASP A 333 2.87 -7.58 -13.10
C ASP A 333 1.36 -7.84 -13.22
N ILE A 334 0.88 -8.97 -12.68
CA ILE A 334 -0.55 -9.31 -12.68
C ILE A 334 -1.24 -9.00 -11.34
N LEU A 335 -0.51 -8.60 -10.29
CA LEU A 335 -1.09 -8.34 -8.96
C LEU A 335 -2.07 -7.17 -8.98
N GLU A 336 -1.73 -6.07 -9.65
CA GLU A 336 -2.63 -4.93 -9.81
C GLU A 336 -3.91 -5.29 -10.57
N TYR A 337 -3.79 -6.14 -11.59
CA TYR A 337 -4.94 -6.64 -12.34
C TYR A 337 -5.84 -7.52 -11.46
N ALA A 338 -5.24 -8.48 -10.76
CA ALA A 338 -5.92 -9.38 -9.83
C ALA A 338 -6.71 -8.63 -8.74
N LEU A 339 -6.11 -7.58 -8.20
CA LEU A 339 -6.71 -6.72 -7.17
C LEU A 339 -7.67 -5.66 -7.75
N LYS A 340 -7.81 -5.57 -9.07
CA LYS A 340 -8.60 -4.56 -9.78
C LYS A 340 -8.22 -3.12 -9.38
N THR A 341 -6.99 -2.88 -8.95
CA THR A 341 -6.53 -1.53 -8.52
C THR A 341 -6.62 -0.52 -9.65
N LYS A 342 -6.37 -0.97 -10.89
CA LYS A 342 -6.49 -0.14 -12.09
C LYS A 342 -7.94 0.27 -12.40
N GLN A 343 -8.91 -0.59 -12.08
CA GLN A 343 -10.34 -0.31 -12.36
C GLN A 343 -10.94 0.68 -11.37
N THR A 344 -10.39 0.74 -10.15
CA THR A 344 -10.86 1.65 -9.09
C THR A 344 -10.13 3.00 -9.12
N ALA A 345 -8.99 3.10 -9.80
CA ALA A 345 -8.26 4.34 -9.98
C ALA A 345 -9.01 5.31 -10.91
N SER A 346 -9.57 6.39 -10.36
CA SER A 346 -10.28 7.41 -11.15
C SER A 346 -9.36 8.31 -11.98
N CYS A 347 -8.09 8.46 -11.61
CA CYS A 347 -7.15 9.44 -12.19
C CYS A 347 -5.80 8.84 -12.59
N GLN A 348 -5.84 7.62 -13.13
CA GLN A 348 -4.66 6.78 -13.28
C GLN A 348 -3.52 7.42 -14.09
N THR A 349 -3.85 8.13 -15.18
CA THR A 349 -2.87 8.87 -15.99
C THR A 349 -2.17 9.96 -15.20
N LYS A 350 -2.91 10.75 -14.39
CA LYS A 350 -2.27 11.82 -13.60
C LYS A 350 -1.39 11.25 -12.49
N THR A 351 -1.82 10.14 -11.87
CA THR A 351 -1.01 9.44 -10.87
C THR A 351 0.28 8.94 -11.47
N ARG A 352 0.22 8.28 -12.62
CA ARG A 352 1.41 7.81 -13.33
C ARG A 352 2.34 8.96 -13.74
N ASN A 353 1.80 10.06 -14.26
CA ASN A 353 2.61 11.22 -14.61
C ASN A 353 3.30 11.85 -13.37
N MET A 354 2.62 11.86 -12.22
CA MET A 354 3.22 12.28 -10.95
C MET A 354 4.33 11.33 -10.51
N GLU A 355 4.12 10.02 -10.62
CA GLU A 355 5.13 9.00 -10.31
C GLU A 355 6.35 9.12 -11.21
N GLU A 356 6.15 9.25 -12.52
CA GLU A 356 7.24 9.45 -13.49
C GLU A 356 8.01 10.73 -13.17
N ALA A 357 7.32 11.82 -12.82
CA ALA A 357 7.96 13.06 -12.40
C ALA A 357 8.73 12.92 -11.08
N LEU A 358 8.18 12.20 -10.10
CA LEU A 358 8.80 11.96 -8.79
C LEU A 358 10.07 11.11 -8.92
N LEU A 359 10.00 10.02 -9.70
CA LEU A 359 11.11 9.09 -9.93
C LEU A 359 12.20 9.68 -10.84
N ALA A 360 11.88 10.70 -11.63
CA ALA A 360 12.87 11.44 -12.42
C ALA A 360 13.70 12.43 -11.59
N CYS A 361 13.32 12.71 -10.34
CA CYS A 361 14.07 13.62 -9.48
C CYS A 361 15.31 12.93 -8.87
N PRO A 362 16.52 13.53 -8.97
CA PRO A 362 17.77 12.92 -8.48
C PRO A 362 17.77 12.55 -6.99
N ASP A 363 16.97 13.26 -6.20
CA ASP A 363 16.75 13.06 -4.76
C ASP A 363 15.27 12.74 -4.42
N GLU A 364 14.44 12.42 -5.41
CA GLU A 364 13.05 11.93 -5.33
C GLU A 364 12.06 12.73 -4.43
N ALA A 365 12.27 14.04 -4.25
CA ALA A 365 11.26 14.95 -3.71
C ALA A 365 10.75 15.93 -4.78
N LEU A 366 9.43 15.94 -4.99
CA LEU A 366 8.74 16.75 -5.98
C LEU A 366 7.89 17.81 -5.29
N HIS A 367 8.24 19.07 -5.49
CA HIS A 367 7.44 20.21 -5.04
C HIS A 367 6.26 20.43 -5.99
N TYR A 368 5.03 20.36 -5.50
CA TYR A 368 3.84 20.45 -6.33
C TYR A 368 3.37 21.91 -6.50
N PRO A 369 3.84 22.60 -7.56
CA PRO A 369 2.93 23.44 -8.32
C PRO A 369 3.32 23.51 -9.81
N THR A 370 3.43 22.38 -10.52
CA THR A 370 3.93 22.41 -11.91
C THR A 370 3.17 21.54 -12.92
N PHE A 371 2.04 20.95 -12.54
CA PHE A 371 1.10 20.48 -13.57
C PHE A 371 0.23 21.66 -14.01
N SER A 372 0.68 22.39 -15.03
CA SER A 372 -0.25 23.12 -15.88
C SER A 372 -1.22 22.10 -16.46
N VAL A 373 -2.50 22.25 -16.10
CA VAL A 373 -3.61 21.42 -16.59
C VAL A 373 -3.72 21.53 -18.11
#